data_AF-E3M963-F1
#
_entry.id   AF-E3M963-F1
#
_cell.length_a   1.000
_cell.length_b   1.000
_cell.length_c   1.000
_cell.angle_alpha   90.00
_cell.angle_beta   90.00
_cell.angle_gamma   90.00
#
_symmetry.space_group_name_H-M   'P 1'
#
loop_
_entity.id
_entity.type
_entity.pdbx_description
1 polymer ?
#
loop_
_entity_poly.entity_id
_entity_poly.type
_entity_poly.pdbx_seq_one_letter_code
_entity_poly.pdbx_strand_id
1 'polypeptide(L)'
;MEERRRADFLSVINNLRRDVANRFKIPYMHELVFDNTLYQQYDISLKDFACSFKFRSYDKLRLESLFITDSIISSRNKTYYEIGVTENNFQFLSPLQKRIRYSKPKEGGLKCVLGPIKERIWWYYSEGDPGSLCDDGYYNYDGLCIMIPVTTTATKVL
;
A
#
# COMPACT_ATOMS: atom_id res chain seq x y z
N MET A 1 5.12 10.36 13.61
CA MET A 1 6.37 9.88 12.98
C MET A 1 6.97 11.08 12.29
N GLU A 2 8.28 11.29 12.38
CA GLU A 2 8.94 12.39 11.67
C GLU A 2 8.72 12.23 10.16
N GLU A 3 8.64 13.36 9.45
CA GLU A 3 8.33 13.38 8.01
C GLU A 3 9.31 12.56 7.17
N ARG A 4 10.62 12.71 7.42
CA ARG A 4 11.65 11.95 6.72
C ARG A 4 11.47 10.43 6.90
N ARG A 5 11.31 9.97 8.14
CA ARG A 5 11.07 8.55 8.43
C ARG A 5 9.78 8.02 7.80
N ARG A 6 8.76 8.88 7.68
CA ARG A 6 7.51 8.55 6.99
C ARG A 6 7.72 8.36 5.49
N ALA A 7 8.49 9.24 4.85
CA ALA A 7 8.81 9.13 3.43
C ALA A 7 9.63 7.86 3.14
N ASP A 8 10.66 7.60 3.94
CA ASP A 8 11.49 6.38 3.82
C ASP A 8 10.63 5.12 4.00
N PHE A 9 9.75 5.12 5.00
CA PHE A 9 8.79 4.05 5.25
C PHE A 9 7.85 3.80 4.06
N LEU A 10 7.28 4.86 3.48
CA LEU A 10 6.42 4.74 2.30
C LEU A 10 7.17 4.19 1.10
N SER A 11 8.42 4.64 0.88
CA SER A 11 9.25 4.16 -0.21
C SER A 11 9.49 2.65 -0.12
N VAL A 12 9.81 2.12 1.07
CA VAL A 12 9.99 0.68 1.27
C VAL A 12 8.71 -0.09 0.90
N ILE A 13 7.55 0.37 1.34
CA ILE A 13 6.27 -0.29 1.04
C ILE A 13 5.94 -0.22 -0.45
N ASN A 14 6.07 0.94 -1.08
CA ASN A 14 5.73 1.11 -2.50
C ASN A 14 6.70 0.36 -3.42
N ASN A 15 7.97 0.22 -3.04
CA ASN A 15 8.91 -0.65 -3.76
C ASN A 15 8.47 -2.11 -3.67
N LEU A 16 8.08 -2.59 -2.50
CA LEU A 16 7.56 -3.95 -2.36
C LEU A 16 6.26 -4.17 -3.16
N ARG A 17 5.35 -3.18 -3.18
CA ARG A 17 4.14 -3.23 -4.03
C ARG A 17 4.48 -3.35 -5.51
N ARG A 18 5.47 -2.61 -5.98
CA ARG A 18 6.00 -2.69 -7.35
C ARG A 18 6.58 -4.06 -7.67
N ASP A 19 7.41 -4.61 -6.78
CA ASP A 19 8.02 -5.92 -6.97
C ASP A 19 6.96 -7.02 -7.05
N VAL A 20 5.95 -6.96 -6.18
CA VAL A 20 4.80 -7.87 -6.18
C VAL A 20 3.99 -7.70 -7.46
N ALA A 21 3.70 -6.48 -7.90
CA ALA A 21 2.94 -6.26 -9.13
C ALA A 21 3.62 -6.86 -10.36
N ASN A 22 4.93 -6.64 -10.51
CA ASN A 22 5.70 -7.17 -11.62
C ASN A 22 5.82 -8.70 -11.60
N ARG A 23 6.00 -9.28 -10.39
CA ARG A 23 6.17 -10.71 -10.21
C ARG A 23 4.88 -11.51 -10.39
N PHE A 24 3.77 -11.01 -9.86
CA PHE A 24 2.44 -11.67 -9.91
C PHE A 24 1.58 -11.17 -11.06
N LYS A 25 2.14 -10.34 -11.96
CA LYS A 25 1.42 -9.82 -13.12
C LYS A 25 0.13 -9.13 -12.70
N ILE A 26 0.22 -8.23 -11.72
CA ILE A 26 -0.92 -7.45 -11.21
C ILE A 26 -1.04 -6.16 -12.03
N PRO A 27 -2.12 -5.98 -12.81
CA PRO A 27 -2.21 -4.85 -13.73
C PRO A 27 -2.66 -3.54 -13.07
N TYR A 28 -3.17 -3.56 -11.83
CA TYR A 28 -3.82 -2.41 -11.17
C TYR A 28 -3.25 -2.07 -9.77
N MET A 29 -1.97 -2.33 -9.51
CA MET A 29 -1.33 -2.02 -8.22
C MET A 29 -1.09 -0.51 -8.06
N HIS A 30 -1.79 0.15 -7.15
CA HIS A 30 -1.64 1.58 -6.91
C HIS A 30 -0.54 1.91 -5.91
N GLU A 31 0.03 3.11 -6.01
CA GLU A 31 0.88 3.66 -4.97
C GLU A 31 0.09 3.97 -3.69
N LEU A 32 0.68 3.70 -2.53
CA LEU A 32 0.20 4.24 -1.26
C LEU A 32 0.80 5.62 -1.01
N VAL A 33 -0.07 6.61 -0.84
CA VAL A 33 0.29 7.98 -0.50
C VAL A 33 -0.18 8.30 0.91
N PHE A 34 0.67 8.98 1.70
CA PHE A 34 0.25 9.43 3.03
C PHE A 34 -0.87 10.46 2.95
N ASP A 35 -1.90 10.26 3.75
CA ASP A 35 -3.03 11.18 3.86
C ASP A 35 -3.45 11.31 5.33
N ASN A 36 -3.22 12.49 5.92
CA ASN A 36 -3.61 12.74 7.31
C ASN A 36 -5.12 12.95 7.49
N THR A 37 -5.84 13.24 6.41
CA THR A 37 -7.30 13.42 6.39
C THR A 37 -8.05 12.10 6.24
N LEU A 38 -7.35 11.02 5.85
CA LEU A 38 -7.92 9.68 5.73
C LEU A 38 -8.58 9.27 7.06
N TYR A 39 -9.89 9.06 7.03
CA TYR A 39 -10.70 8.73 8.21
C TYR A 39 -10.53 9.72 9.38
N GLN A 40 -10.30 11.01 9.10
CA GLN A 40 -10.11 12.03 10.14
C GLN A 40 -11.27 12.12 11.13
N GLN A 41 -12.48 11.82 10.69
CA GLN A 41 -13.70 11.81 11.51
C GLN A 41 -13.80 10.60 12.45
N TYR A 42 -12.87 9.64 12.35
CA TYR A 42 -12.90 8.39 13.09
C TYR A 42 -11.65 8.23 13.96
N ASP A 43 -11.83 7.56 15.10
CA ASP A 43 -10.71 7.09 15.90
C ASP A 43 -10.07 5.87 15.24
N ILE A 44 -9.07 6.12 14.40
CA ILE A 44 -8.31 5.08 13.70
C ILE A 44 -7.46 4.22 14.64
N SER A 45 -7.41 4.51 15.95
CA SER A 45 -6.80 3.62 16.94
C SER A 45 -7.66 2.37 17.21
N LEU A 46 -8.99 2.47 17.04
CA LEU A 46 -9.95 1.39 17.28
C LEU A 46 -9.68 0.15 16.40
N LYS A 47 -9.76 -1.03 17.01
CA LYS A 47 -9.52 -2.31 16.33
C LYS A 47 -10.59 -2.54 15.25
N ASP A 48 -10.19 -3.15 14.14
CA ASP A 48 -11.08 -3.60 13.04
C ASP A 48 -11.90 -2.51 12.31
N PHE A 49 -11.60 -1.23 12.53
CA PHE A 49 -12.30 -0.10 11.87
C PHE A 49 -12.13 -0.06 10.35
N ALA A 50 -10.92 -0.37 9.87
CA ALA A 50 -10.56 -0.35 8.46
C ALA A 50 -9.46 -1.38 8.20
N CYS A 51 -9.22 -1.65 6.91
CA CYS A 51 -8.04 -2.36 6.45
C CYS A 51 -6.80 -1.74 7.12
N SER A 52 -6.14 -2.50 7.99
CA SER A 52 -5.08 -1.99 8.84
C SER A 52 -4.07 -3.06 9.19
N PHE A 53 -2.88 -2.60 9.54
CA PHE A 53 -1.74 -3.44 9.83
C PHE A 53 -0.85 -2.73 10.85
N LYS A 54 -0.03 -3.50 11.57
CA LYS A 54 0.82 -2.99 12.66
C LYS A 54 2.24 -3.48 12.47
N PHE A 55 3.20 -2.63 12.80
CA PHE A 55 4.60 -3.05 12.95
C PHE A 55 5.22 -2.43 14.19
N ARG A 56 6.21 -3.13 14.72
CA ARG A 56 6.90 -2.74 15.95
C ARG A 56 7.90 -1.59 15.70
N SER A 57 8.59 -1.57 14.56
CA SER A 57 9.52 -0.49 14.18
C SER A 57 9.77 -0.43 12.66
N TYR A 58 10.33 0.69 12.20
CA TYR A 58 10.78 0.86 10.81
C TYR A 58 11.88 -0.14 10.43
N ASP A 59 12.88 -0.34 11.31
CA ASP A 59 13.97 -1.29 11.06
C ASP A 59 13.45 -2.72 10.91
N LYS A 60 12.44 -3.08 11.71
CA LYS A 60 11.77 -4.36 11.60
C LYS A 60 11.03 -4.49 10.28
N LEU A 61 10.34 -3.45 9.81
CA LEU A 61 9.67 -3.48 8.49
C LEU A 61 10.67 -3.65 7.35
N ARG A 62 11.82 -2.97 7.40
CA ARG A 62 12.84 -3.12 6.35
C ARG A 62 13.40 -4.54 6.31
N LEU A 63 13.71 -5.13 7.46
CA LEU A 63 14.15 -6.52 7.54
C LEU A 63 13.03 -7.49 7.12
N GLU A 64 11.82 -7.28 7.64
CA GLU A 64 10.63 -8.05 7.25
C GLU A 64 10.38 -7.93 5.75
N SER A 65 10.53 -6.78 5.11
CA SER A 65 10.31 -6.64 3.66
C SER A 65 11.21 -7.56 2.83
N LEU A 66 12.43 -7.85 3.28
CA LEU A 66 13.31 -8.82 2.62
C LEU A 66 12.76 -10.24 2.79
N PHE A 67 12.38 -10.63 4.01
CA PHE A 67 11.75 -11.93 4.30
C PHE A 67 10.39 -12.10 3.61
N ILE A 68 9.63 -11.02 3.47
CA ILE A 68 8.35 -10.98 2.79
C ILE A 68 8.59 -11.19 1.30
N THR A 69 9.60 -10.54 0.73
CA THR A 69 10.01 -10.79 -0.65
C THR A 69 10.38 -12.26 -0.84
N ASP A 70 11.16 -12.87 0.05
CA ASP A 70 11.52 -14.30 -0.01
C ASP A 70 10.31 -15.24 0.19
N SER A 71 9.40 -14.88 1.09
CA SER A 71 8.15 -15.62 1.34
C SER A 71 7.23 -15.55 0.12
N ILE A 72 7.18 -14.39 -0.54
CA ILE A 72 6.47 -14.13 -1.78
C ILE A 72 7.16 -14.84 -2.97
N ILE A 73 8.49 -14.91 -2.99
CA ILE A 73 9.29 -15.62 -4.00
C ILE A 73 9.04 -17.13 -3.90
N SER A 74 9.10 -17.68 -2.69
CA SER A 74 8.94 -19.12 -2.41
C SER A 74 7.50 -19.61 -2.57
N SER A 75 6.52 -18.69 -2.55
CA SER A 75 5.11 -18.97 -2.76
C SER A 75 4.68 -18.88 -4.23
N ARG A 76 5.61 -19.04 -5.19
CA ARG A 76 5.35 -19.03 -6.64
C ARG A 76 4.24 -19.97 -7.10
N ASN A 77 3.96 -21.04 -6.33
CA ASN A 77 2.90 -22.01 -6.59
C ASN A 77 1.63 -21.79 -5.76
N LYS A 78 1.62 -20.80 -4.86
CA LYS A 78 0.47 -20.42 -4.06
C LYS A 78 -0.23 -19.26 -4.75
N THR A 79 -1.56 -19.26 -4.69
CA THR A 79 -2.29 -18.07 -5.09
C THR A 79 -1.93 -16.91 -4.16
N TYR A 80 -1.93 -15.68 -4.69
CA TYR A 80 -1.73 -14.48 -3.87
C TYR A 80 -2.77 -14.36 -2.73
N TYR A 81 -3.93 -14.98 -2.91
CA TYR A 81 -4.94 -15.19 -1.87
C TYR A 81 -4.42 -16.02 -0.69
N GLU A 82 -3.69 -17.12 -0.94
CA GLU A 82 -3.08 -17.94 0.11
C GLU A 82 -1.98 -17.21 0.89
N ILE A 83 -1.31 -16.22 0.30
CA ILE A 83 -0.34 -15.34 0.98
C ILE A 83 -1.06 -14.34 1.89
N GLY A 84 -2.22 -13.85 1.45
CA GLY A 84 -3.00 -12.86 2.19
C GLY A 84 -3.78 -13.40 3.38
N VAL A 85 -4.20 -14.66 3.34
CA VAL A 85 -5.00 -15.30 4.41
C VAL A 85 -4.14 -15.64 5.63
N THR A 86 -2.84 -15.87 5.46
CA THR A 86 -1.98 -16.30 6.58
C THR A 86 -1.54 -15.17 7.50
N GLU A 87 -1.50 -13.89 7.07
CA GLU A 87 -1.13 -12.78 7.95
C GLU A 87 -1.83 -11.44 7.64
N ASN A 88 -2.50 -10.86 8.65
CA ASN A 88 -2.99 -9.47 8.63
C ASN A 88 -1.87 -8.43 8.36
N ASN A 89 -0.61 -8.83 8.38
CA ASN A 89 0.53 -7.97 8.11
C ASN A 89 0.62 -7.57 6.62
N PHE A 90 0.01 -8.30 5.68
CA PHE A 90 0.14 -8.05 4.24
C PHE A 90 -0.94 -7.15 3.61
N GLN A 91 -1.78 -6.53 4.44
CA GLN A 91 -2.86 -5.67 3.96
C GLN A 91 -2.34 -4.51 3.08
N PHE A 92 -1.11 -4.06 3.33
CA PHE A 92 -0.43 -3.03 2.53
C PHE A 92 -0.06 -3.45 1.12
N LEU A 93 -0.27 -4.71 0.74
CA LEU A 93 -0.09 -5.17 -0.64
C LEU A 93 -1.41 -5.17 -1.44
N SER A 94 -2.55 -4.78 -0.83
CA SER A 94 -3.84 -4.63 -1.53
C SER A 94 -3.73 -3.63 -2.69
N PRO A 95 -3.86 -4.07 -3.97
CA PRO A 95 -3.58 -3.25 -5.15
C PRO A 95 -4.40 -1.98 -5.23
N LEU A 96 -5.65 -2.03 -4.79
CA LEU A 96 -6.59 -0.92 -4.90
C LEU A 96 -6.59 0.00 -3.67
N GLN A 97 -5.78 -0.30 -2.65
CA GLN A 97 -5.49 0.68 -1.59
C GLN A 97 -4.57 1.77 -2.15
N LYS A 98 -4.88 3.04 -1.87
CA LYS A 98 -4.22 4.22 -2.46
C LYS A 98 -3.71 5.19 -1.39
N ARG A 99 -4.29 5.13 -0.19
CA ARG A 99 -4.00 6.06 0.91
C ARG A 99 -3.61 5.31 2.16
N ILE A 100 -2.72 5.89 2.94
CA ILE A 100 -2.29 5.37 4.24
C ILE A 100 -2.23 6.48 5.27
N ARG A 101 -2.69 6.17 6.49
CA ARG A 101 -2.55 7.05 7.65
C ARG A 101 -1.99 6.28 8.83
N TYR A 102 -1.20 6.98 9.63
CA TYR A 102 -0.53 6.42 10.80
C TYR A 102 -1.22 6.85 12.09
N SER A 103 -1.33 5.92 13.03
CA SER A 103 -1.60 6.24 14.43
C SER A 103 -0.56 5.57 15.33
N LYS A 104 -0.21 6.26 16.41
CA LYS A 104 0.60 5.72 17.50
C LYS A 104 -0.34 5.48 18.69
N PRO A 105 -0.95 4.29 18.82
CA PRO A 105 -1.75 3.97 20.00
C PRO A 105 -0.88 4.05 21.27
N LYS A 106 -1.53 4.33 22.42
CA LYS A 106 -0.85 4.46 23.72
C LYS A 106 -0.09 3.19 24.13
N GLU A 107 -0.54 2.03 23.66
CA GLU A 107 0.13 0.74 23.82
C GLU A 107 0.41 0.11 22.44
N GLY A 108 1.68 -0.20 22.16
CA GLY A 108 2.09 -0.99 20.99
C GLY A 108 2.81 -0.22 19.88
N GLY A 109 3.01 -0.91 18.75
CA GLY A 109 3.72 -0.41 17.57
C GLY A 109 2.92 0.58 16.73
N LEU A 110 3.52 1.04 15.63
CA LEU A 110 2.87 1.93 14.66
C LEU A 110 1.70 1.20 13.98
N LYS A 111 0.49 1.73 14.11
CA LYS A 111 -0.68 1.23 13.38
C LYS A 111 -0.84 2.05 12.10
N CYS A 112 -1.07 1.35 11.00
CA CYS A 112 -1.38 1.94 9.71
C CYS A 112 -2.78 1.54 9.30
N VAL A 113 -3.57 2.52 8.87
CA VAL A 113 -4.88 2.30 8.24
C VAL A 113 -4.78 2.63 6.77
N LEU A 114 -5.48 1.86 5.95
CA LEU A 114 -5.49 1.94 4.50
C LEU A 114 -6.87 2.37 4.00
N GLY A 115 -6.88 3.07 2.87
CA GLY A 115 -8.10 3.40 2.15
C GLY A 115 -7.88 3.48 0.64
N PRO A 116 -8.98 3.46 -0.15
CA PRO A 116 -10.37 3.60 0.30
C PRO A 116 -11.09 2.29 0.66
N ILE A 117 -10.50 1.13 0.36
CA ILE A 117 -11.17 -0.16 0.52
C ILE A 117 -11.20 -0.56 1.99
N LYS A 118 -12.37 -0.96 2.49
CA LYS A 118 -12.55 -1.34 3.90
C LYS A 118 -12.36 -2.83 4.10
N GLU A 119 -12.64 -3.60 3.06
CA GLU A 119 -12.47 -5.04 3.01
C GLU A 119 -11.00 -5.39 3.25
N ARG A 120 -10.77 -6.42 4.06
CA ARG A 120 -9.44 -7.03 4.16
C ARG A 120 -9.13 -7.65 2.81
N ILE A 121 -7.90 -7.42 2.33
CA ILE A 121 -7.29 -8.16 1.22
C ILE A 121 -8.30 -8.49 0.11
N TRP A 122 -8.56 -7.49 -0.74
CA TRP A 122 -9.35 -7.64 -1.94
C TRP A 122 -8.42 -7.81 -3.14
N TRP A 123 -8.48 -8.96 -3.79
CA TRP A 123 -7.82 -9.22 -5.06
C TRP A 123 -8.84 -9.86 -6.00
N TYR A 124 -9.11 -9.18 -7.12
CA TYR A 124 -9.73 -9.83 -8.26
C TYR A 124 -8.60 -10.49 -9.05
N TYR A 125 -8.64 -11.82 -9.18
CA TYR A 125 -7.62 -12.52 -9.95
C TYR A 125 -7.79 -12.16 -11.43
N SER A 126 -7.03 -11.16 -11.89
CA SER A 126 -6.83 -10.87 -13.31
C SER A 126 -5.33 -10.67 -13.52
N GLU A 127 -4.66 -11.75 -13.88
CA GLU A 127 -3.30 -11.64 -14.39
C GLU A 127 -3.30 -10.75 -15.63
N GLY A 128 -2.34 -9.84 -15.71
CA GLY A 128 -2.20 -8.91 -16.82
C GLY A 128 -0.88 -8.17 -16.79
N ASP A 129 -0.63 -7.35 -17.79
CA ASP A 129 0.59 -6.57 -17.87
C ASP A 129 0.65 -5.57 -16.69
N PRO A 130 1.72 -5.55 -15.88
CA PRO A 130 1.82 -4.66 -14.73
C PRO A 130 1.56 -3.19 -15.09
N GLY A 131 0.61 -2.57 -14.37
CA GLY A 131 0.18 -1.20 -14.61
C GLY A 131 -0.68 -0.97 -15.87
N SER A 132 -1.11 -2.02 -16.58
CA SER A 132 -2.00 -1.88 -17.75
C SER A 132 -3.44 -1.49 -17.40
N LEU A 133 -3.86 -1.66 -16.14
CA LEU A 133 -5.20 -1.34 -15.65
C LEU A 133 -5.14 -0.31 -14.50
N CYS A 134 -4.33 0.73 -14.67
CA CYS A 134 -4.36 1.87 -13.75
C CYS A 134 -5.69 2.63 -13.87
N ASP A 135 -6.21 3.10 -12.74
CA ASP A 135 -7.44 3.91 -12.72
C ASP A 135 -7.21 5.27 -13.39
N ASP A 136 -8.30 5.91 -13.85
CA ASP A 136 -8.25 7.27 -14.39
C ASP A 136 -7.56 8.25 -13.42
N GLY A 137 -6.67 9.10 -13.95
CA GLY A 137 -5.85 10.01 -13.15
C GLY A 137 -4.59 9.37 -12.56
N TYR A 138 -4.30 8.11 -12.90
CA TYR A 138 -3.06 7.42 -12.59
C TYR A 138 -2.34 7.03 -13.88
N TYR A 139 -1.02 6.90 -13.80
CA TYR A 139 -0.20 6.38 -14.89
C TYR A 139 0.68 5.24 -14.41
N ASN A 140 1.02 4.35 -15.34
CA ASN A 140 1.96 3.27 -15.08
C ASN A 140 3.37 3.84 -14.95
N TYR A 141 3.97 3.65 -13.79
CA TYR A 141 5.40 3.80 -13.59
C TYR A 141 5.92 2.43 -13.19
N ASP A 142 6.59 1.72 -14.08
CA ASP A 142 7.25 0.42 -13.84
C ASP A 142 6.39 -0.60 -13.06
N GLY A 143 5.14 -0.79 -13.50
CA GLY A 143 4.17 -1.73 -12.93
C GLY A 143 3.37 -1.21 -11.73
N LEU A 144 3.62 0.02 -11.29
CA LEU A 144 2.88 0.68 -10.21
C LEU A 144 2.09 1.87 -10.75
N CYS A 145 0.80 1.92 -10.44
CA CYS A 145 -0.09 3.01 -10.77
C CYS A 145 0.10 4.18 -9.82
N ILE A 146 0.71 5.26 -10.31
CA ILE A 146 1.01 6.46 -9.53
C ILE A 146 0.18 7.63 -10.02
N MET A 147 -0.22 8.52 -9.10
CA MET A 147 -1.14 9.61 -9.41
C MET A 147 -0.48 10.61 -10.37
N ILE A 148 -1.18 11.02 -11.42
CA ILE A 148 -0.69 12.05 -12.35
C ILE A 148 -0.56 13.36 -11.56
N PRO A 149 0.62 14.00 -11.52
CA PRO A 149 0.76 15.31 -10.91
C PRO A 149 -0.11 16.31 -11.67
N VAL A 150 -1.08 16.91 -10.99
CA VAL A 150 -1.82 18.05 -11.55
C VAL A 150 -0.85 19.23 -11.60
N THR A 151 -0.29 19.51 -12.78
CA THR A 151 0.32 20.81 -13.05
C THR A 151 -0.81 21.83 -13.12
N THR A 152 -0.96 22.63 -12.06
CA THR A 152 -1.83 23.80 -12.08
C THR A 152 -1.23 24.83 -13.05
N THR A 153 -1.52 24.72 -14.34
CA THR A 153 -1.25 25.79 -15.27
C THR A 153 -2.21 26.91 -14.92
N ALA A 154 -1.74 27.87 -14.12
CA ALA A 154 -2.46 29.11 -13.89
C ALA A 154 -2.62 29.79 -15.25
N THR A 155 -3.81 29.69 -15.82
CA THR A 155 -4.23 30.50 -16.97
C THR A 155 -4.21 31.95 -16.53
N LYS A 156 -3.09 32.64 -16.75
CA LYS A 156 -3.07 34.10 -16.83
C LYS A 156 -3.83 34.46 -18.10
N VAL A 157 -5.12 34.73 -17.96
CA VAL A 157 -5.86 35.47 -18.98
C VAL A 157 -5.46 36.93 -18.80
N LEU A 158 -4.86 37.48 -19.86
CA LEU A 158 -4.46 38.88 -20.04
C LEU A 158 -5.68 39.80 -19.98
#